data_AF-A0A356KIP7-F1
#
_entry.id   AF-A0A356KIP7-F1
#
_cell.length_a   1.000
_cell.length_b   1.000
_cell.length_c   1.000
_cell.angle_alpha   90.00
_cell.angle_beta   90.00
_cell.angle_gamma   90.00
#
_symmetry.space_group_name_H-M   'P 1'
#
loop_
_entity.id
_entity.type
_entity.pdbx_description
1 polymer ?
#
loop_
_entity_poly.entity_id
_entity_poly.type
_entity_poly.pdbx_seq_one_letter_code
_entity_poly.pdbx_strand_id
1 'polypeptide(L)'
;MRRKVIENRPQPQLRNHALTQPSSSPVPKPMPQKLRDQAHETCDEDGFALVLRGTLRLLFSPRTDMRMTLSYTKGSELMSLFSSRRSFTLIELLVVVAILATLSGLVISRLDWVQGSSTAAASATGSAQIQNNLQVYKTQFRAWPEGYDSLIDQNGGTPQVYTKVFGEEGPGSPGTLSWVEPTTFTAPAAPGDTNSPVYSLTQLGVRRVYDHDSSVTDFNASATIERAGISFTDDHVFATVRTTRFGQPTPIVTALYPQGLPADVVLIALGIGPNCGAVGTTMASAPISPATDGLTFYSRYAAIFACYTDGRAAQLKAVVDSTGTVVQDQLRNYTRSAPE
;
A
#
# COMPACT_ATOMS: atom_id res chain seq x y z
N MET A 1 -40.91 -58.45 22.89
CA MET A 1 -41.64 -57.48 22.04
C MET A 1 -42.07 -56.28 22.89
N ARG A 2 -41.29 -55.19 22.88
CA ARG A 2 -41.62 -53.94 23.59
C ARG A 2 -42.06 -52.90 22.56
N ARG A 3 -43.36 -52.57 22.53
CA ARG A 3 -43.94 -51.50 21.70
C ARG A 3 -43.40 -50.15 22.19
N LYS A 4 -42.67 -49.44 21.33
CA LYS A 4 -42.36 -48.02 21.52
C LYS A 4 -43.63 -47.21 21.26
N VAL A 5 -44.09 -46.48 22.27
CA VAL A 5 -45.15 -45.48 22.17
C VAL A 5 -44.53 -44.24 21.50
N ILE A 6 -45.08 -43.84 20.35
CA ILE A 6 -44.70 -42.63 19.64
C ILE A 6 -45.55 -41.50 20.22
N GLU A 7 -44.90 -40.62 20.98
CA GLU A 7 -45.51 -39.44 21.59
C GLU A 7 -45.58 -38.32 20.55
N ASN A 8 -46.81 -38.02 20.09
CA ASN A 8 -47.12 -36.95 19.15
C ASN A 8 -46.97 -35.59 19.85
N ARG A 9 -45.89 -34.86 19.56
CA ARG A 9 -45.74 -33.47 20.03
C ARG A 9 -46.47 -32.50 19.07
N PRO A 10 -47.27 -31.56 19.59
CA PRO A 10 -47.95 -30.57 18.78
C PRO A 10 -46.95 -29.58 18.16
N GLN A 11 -47.14 -29.28 16.87
CA GLN A 11 -46.30 -28.33 16.14
C GLN A 11 -46.51 -26.89 16.65
N PRO A 12 -45.44 -26.08 16.74
CA PRO A 12 -45.55 -24.68 17.11
C PRO A 12 -46.20 -23.88 15.97
N GLN A 13 -47.29 -23.18 16.29
CA GLN A 13 -47.96 -22.30 15.34
C GLN A 13 -47.06 -21.10 15.01
N LEU A 14 -46.75 -20.96 13.71
CA LEU A 14 -46.05 -19.82 13.15
C LEU A 14 -46.90 -18.55 13.32
N ARG A 15 -46.49 -17.69 14.24
CA ARG A 15 -47.07 -16.37 14.48
C ARG A 15 -46.61 -15.43 13.36
N ASN A 16 -47.50 -15.16 12.40
CA ASN A 16 -47.30 -14.16 11.36
C ASN A 16 -47.17 -12.77 11.99
N HIS A 17 -45.94 -12.32 12.22
CA HIS A 17 -45.65 -10.93 12.52
C HIS A 17 -45.77 -10.12 11.23
N ALA A 18 -46.79 -9.25 11.19
CA ALA A 18 -47.01 -8.28 10.13
C ALA A 18 -45.76 -7.41 9.94
N LEU A 19 -45.27 -7.35 8.71
CA LEU A 19 -44.23 -6.45 8.24
C LEU A 19 -44.76 -5.01 8.31
N THR A 20 -44.36 -4.29 9.34
CA THR A 20 -44.46 -2.83 9.41
C THR A 20 -43.53 -2.26 8.33
N GLN A 21 -44.11 -1.56 7.36
CA GLN A 21 -43.35 -0.92 6.28
C GLN A 21 -42.36 0.12 6.86
N PRO A 22 -41.12 0.19 6.35
CA PRO A 22 -40.17 1.22 6.76
C PRO A 22 -40.66 2.59 6.29
N SER A 23 -40.77 3.51 7.26
CA SER A 23 -41.10 4.92 7.03
C SER A 23 -40.09 5.55 6.06
N SER A 24 -40.63 6.26 5.07
CA SER A 24 -39.92 7.11 4.12
C SER A 24 -38.80 7.92 4.77
N SER A 25 -37.57 7.72 4.28
CA SER A 25 -36.40 8.53 4.60
C SER A 25 -36.67 10.02 4.34
N PRO A 26 -36.23 10.93 5.22
CA PRO A 26 -36.38 12.36 5.02
C PRO A 26 -35.56 12.81 3.82
N VAL A 27 -36.23 13.46 2.87
CA VAL A 27 -35.61 14.17 1.74
C VAL A 27 -34.63 15.21 2.29
N PRO A 28 -33.34 15.19 1.90
CA PRO A 28 -32.39 16.19 2.35
C PRO A 28 -32.80 17.56 1.80
N LYS A 29 -32.99 18.52 2.72
CA LYS A 29 -33.23 19.92 2.38
C LYS A 29 -32.06 20.46 1.52
N PRO A 30 -32.34 21.20 0.43
CA PRO A 30 -31.28 21.85 -0.33
C PRO A 30 -30.54 22.84 0.57
N MET A 31 -29.21 22.72 0.60
CA MET A 31 -28.35 23.64 1.36
C MET A 31 -28.54 25.08 0.84
N PRO A 32 -28.64 26.08 1.73
CA PRO A 32 -28.71 27.47 1.35
C PRO A 32 -27.41 27.93 0.68
N GLN A 33 -27.57 28.51 -0.50
CA GLN A 33 -26.54 28.92 -1.47
C GLN A 33 -25.64 30.10 -1.02
N LYS A 34 -25.53 30.38 0.28
CA LYS A 34 -24.84 31.57 0.82
C LYS A 34 -23.55 31.30 1.62
N LEU A 35 -22.96 30.12 1.48
CA LEU A 35 -21.69 29.76 2.15
C LEU A 35 -20.70 29.10 1.17
N ARG A 36 -20.62 29.62 -0.06
CA ARG A 36 -19.64 29.18 -1.07
C ARG A 36 -18.52 30.18 -1.37
N ASP A 37 -18.56 31.37 -0.74
CA ASP A 37 -17.62 32.46 -1.04
C ASP A 37 -16.70 32.86 0.12
N GLN A 38 -16.52 32.02 1.15
CA GLN A 38 -15.61 32.30 2.29
C GLN A 38 -14.73 31.12 2.69
N ALA A 39 -14.03 30.52 1.72
CA ALA A 39 -12.90 29.64 2.00
C ALA A 39 -11.80 29.89 0.98
N HIS A 40 -11.24 31.10 1.01
CA HIS A 40 -10.01 31.43 0.32
C HIS A 40 -9.22 32.42 1.18
N GLU A 41 -8.76 31.95 2.35
CA GLU A 41 -7.79 32.69 3.14
C GLU A 41 -6.87 31.73 3.91
N THR A 42 -5.61 31.75 3.46
CA THR A 42 -4.36 31.59 4.22
C THR A 42 -4.13 30.30 5.00
N CYS A 43 -3.48 29.33 4.34
CA CYS A 43 -2.39 28.62 5.01
C CYS A 43 -1.20 29.58 5.03
N ASP A 44 -0.84 30.07 6.22
CA ASP A 44 0.44 30.70 6.49
C ASP A 44 1.56 29.69 6.18
N GLU A 45 2.31 29.97 5.11
CA GLU A 45 3.63 29.39 4.92
C GLU A 45 4.63 30.23 5.71
N ASP A 46 5.02 29.72 6.88
CA ASP A 46 6.17 30.22 7.63
C ASP A 46 7.42 30.08 6.77
N GLY A 47 7.89 31.24 6.28
CA GLY A 47 9.05 31.37 5.42
C GLY A 47 10.32 30.82 6.06
N PHE A 48 10.98 29.92 5.32
CA PHE A 48 12.29 29.39 5.66
C PHE A 48 13.37 30.45 5.38
N ALA A 49 13.80 31.17 6.42
CA ALA A 49 14.92 32.11 6.32
C ALA A 49 16.25 31.35 6.42
N LEU A 50 16.85 31.01 5.27
CA LEU A 50 18.23 30.53 5.22
C LEU A 50 19.20 31.72 5.40
N VAL A 51 19.67 31.92 6.63
CA VAL A 51 20.70 32.94 6.93
C VAL A 51 22.07 32.39 6.54
N LEU A 52 22.44 32.56 5.27
CA LEU A 52 23.85 32.49 4.86
C LEU A 52 24.54 33.78 5.30
N ARG A 53 25.58 33.66 6.14
CA ARG A 53 26.46 34.78 6.47
C ARG A 53 27.20 35.23 5.21
N GLY A 54 26.63 36.20 4.51
CA GLY A 54 27.16 36.84 3.32
C GLY A 54 26.04 37.62 2.64
N THR A 55 26.16 38.94 2.60
CA THR A 55 25.11 39.94 2.33
C THR A 55 24.36 39.75 1.02
N LEU A 56 23.31 38.92 0.99
CA LEU A 56 22.29 38.94 -0.06
C LEU A 56 20.90 38.77 0.58
N ARG A 57 20.13 39.86 0.64
CA ARG A 57 18.79 39.90 1.23
C ARG A 57 17.77 39.97 0.10
N LEU A 58 17.22 38.83 -0.31
CA LEU A 58 16.11 38.78 -1.26
C LEU A 58 14.81 38.78 -0.47
N LEU A 59 14.14 39.94 -0.46
CA LEU A 59 12.80 40.10 0.11
C LEU A 59 11.78 39.83 -1.00
N PHE A 60 11.04 38.73 -0.87
CA PHE A 60 9.88 38.46 -1.72
C PHE A 60 8.63 38.93 -0.99
N SER A 61 7.87 39.82 -1.62
CA SER A 61 6.55 40.29 -1.16
C SER A 61 5.47 39.81 -2.15
N PRO A 62 4.33 39.27 -1.69
CA PRO A 62 3.30 38.76 -2.57
C PRO A 62 2.22 39.82 -2.78
N ARG A 63 2.30 40.59 -3.86
CA ARG A 63 1.17 41.07 -4.69
C ARG A 63 1.60 42.16 -5.68
N THR A 64 1.28 41.91 -6.95
CA THR A 64 0.94 42.86 -8.03
C THR A 64 1.70 44.20 -8.05
N ASP A 65 2.93 44.17 -8.58
CA ASP A 65 3.41 45.02 -9.68
C ASP A 65 4.92 44.84 -9.76
N MET A 66 5.37 44.05 -10.72
CA MET A 66 6.79 43.71 -10.86
C MET A 66 7.52 44.83 -11.61
N ARG A 67 7.77 45.95 -10.91
CA ARG A 67 8.81 46.91 -11.31
C ARG A 67 10.15 46.47 -10.72
N MET A 68 10.92 45.74 -11.54
CA MET A 68 12.34 45.50 -11.28
C MET A 68 13.10 46.82 -11.40
N THR A 69 13.38 47.45 -10.27
CA THR A 69 14.32 48.58 -10.20
C THR A 69 15.70 48.01 -9.90
N LEU A 70 16.47 47.70 -10.95
CA LEU A 70 17.87 47.26 -10.82
C LEU A 70 18.72 48.48 -10.44
N SER A 71 18.92 48.69 -9.13
CA SER A 71 19.90 49.66 -8.65
C SER A 71 21.30 49.02 -8.70
N TYR A 72 21.97 49.17 -9.83
CA TYR A 72 23.36 48.74 -10.03
C TYR A 72 24.28 49.73 -9.29
N THR A 73 24.60 49.43 -8.03
CA THR A 73 25.73 50.07 -7.36
C THR A 73 27.01 49.60 -8.06
N LYS A 74 27.61 50.53 -8.79
CA LYS A 74 28.90 50.45 -9.47
C LYS A 74 30.00 50.01 -8.50
N GLY A 75 30.17 48.71 -8.34
CA GLY A 75 31.24 48.09 -7.56
C GLY A 75 32.55 48.10 -8.34
N SER A 76 33.14 49.28 -8.54
CA SER A 76 34.43 49.44 -9.21
C SER A 76 35.66 49.19 -8.31
N GLU A 77 35.47 48.69 -7.08
CA GLU A 77 36.57 48.55 -6.11
C GLU A 77 36.87 47.10 -5.66
N LEU A 78 36.13 46.08 -6.11
CA LEU A 78 36.40 44.67 -5.74
C LEU A 78 37.18 43.87 -6.80
N MET A 79 37.60 44.49 -7.90
CA MET A 79 38.35 43.79 -8.97
C MET A 79 39.88 43.74 -8.78
N SER A 80 40.44 44.31 -7.71
CA SER A 80 41.91 44.43 -7.57
C SER A 80 42.57 43.42 -6.61
N LEU A 81 41.81 42.58 -5.89
CA LEU A 81 42.41 41.70 -4.86
C LEU A 81 42.69 40.26 -5.28
N PHE A 82 42.33 39.84 -6.51
CA PHE A 82 42.56 38.45 -6.96
C PHE A 82 43.64 38.29 -8.03
N SER A 83 44.48 39.30 -8.27
CA SER A 83 45.66 39.15 -9.12
C SER A 83 46.86 38.65 -8.33
N SER A 84 46.74 37.49 -7.69
CA SER A 84 47.91 36.71 -7.26
C SER A 84 47.93 35.44 -8.10
N ARG A 85 48.58 35.52 -9.27
CA ARG A 85 48.85 34.38 -10.14
C ARG A 85 49.90 33.49 -9.47
N ARG A 86 49.49 32.74 -8.45
CA ARG A 86 50.23 31.57 -7.99
C ARG A 86 49.96 30.47 -8.99
N SER A 87 50.96 30.17 -9.80
CA SER A 87 51.00 28.97 -10.62
C SER A 87 50.92 27.76 -9.68
N PHE A 88 49.75 27.12 -9.61
CA PHE A 88 49.56 25.83 -8.95
C PHE A 88 50.57 24.86 -9.53
N THR A 89 51.36 24.24 -8.67
CA THR A 89 52.32 23.24 -9.11
C THR A 89 51.55 22.00 -9.57
N LEU A 90 52.06 21.31 -10.60
CA LEU A 90 51.43 20.09 -11.12
C LEU A 90 51.22 19.05 -10.00
N ILE A 91 52.16 18.98 -9.04
CA ILE A 91 52.08 18.09 -7.89
C ILE A 91 50.94 18.47 -6.92
N GLU A 92 50.68 19.75 -6.70
CA GLU A 92 49.59 20.21 -5.83
C GLU A 92 48.22 19.83 -6.40
N LEU A 93 48.05 20.00 -7.72
CA LEU A 93 46.83 19.57 -8.40
C LEU A 93 46.65 18.04 -8.34
N LEU A 94 47.74 17.27 -8.47
CA LEU A 94 47.70 15.81 -8.38
C LEU A 94 47.30 15.33 -6.98
N VAL A 95 47.85 15.96 -5.92
CA VAL A 95 47.48 15.63 -4.52
C VAL A 95 46.01 15.94 -4.25
N VAL A 96 45.50 17.07 -4.73
CA VAL A 96 44.08 17.43 -4.56
C VAL A 96 43.17 16.42 -5.23
N VAL A 97 43.45 16.03 -6.47
CA VAL A 97 42.64 15.01 -7.17
C VAL A 97 42.73 13.65 -6.46
N ALA A 98 43.90 13.27 -5.93
CA ALA A 98 44.04 12.04 -5.16
C ALA A 98 43.19 12.06 -3.86
N ILE A 99 43.16 13.18 -3.14
CA ILE A 99 42.33 13.35 -1.94
C ILE A 99 40.84 13.34 -2.32
N LEU A 100 40.44 14.04 -3.39
CA LEU A 100 39.04 14.04 -3.84
C LEU A 100 38.57 12.66 -4.29
N ALA A 101 39.42 11.89 -4.98
CA ALA A 101 39.10 10.52 -5.40
C ALA A 101 38.88 9.60 -4.19
N THR A 102 39.76 9.68 -3.19
CA THR A 102 39.62 8.87 -1.96
C THR A 102 38.41 9.28 -1.12
N LEU A 103 38.12 10.57 -0.97
CA LEU A 103 36.91 11.04 -0.29
C LEU A 103 35.63 10.66 -1.03
N SER A 104 35.61 10.77 -2.37
CA SER A 104 34.45 10.40 -3.17
C SER A 104 34.12 8.92 -3.05
N GLY A 105 35.13 8.05 -3.03
CA GLY A 105 34.94 6.61 -2.79
C GLY A 105 34.29 6.29 -1.44
N LEU A 106 34.67 7.01 -0.39
CA LEU A 106 34.09 6.83 0.95
C LEU A 106 32.63 7.34 1.03
N VAL A 107 32.30 8.43 0.35
CA VAL A 107 30.94 9.01 0.38
C VAL A 107 29.92 8.11 -0.35
N ILE A 108 30.28 7.53 -1.49
CA ILE A 108 29.37 6.70 -2.30
C ILE A 108 28.86 5.49 -1.49
N SER A 109 29.75 4.80 -0.77
CA SER A 109 29.37 3.63 0.03
C SER A 109 28.40 3.92 1.18
N ARG A 110 28.36 5.16 1.69
CA ARG A 110 27.43 5.56 2.76
C ARG A 110 26.04 5.89 2.24
N LEU A 111 25.92 6.34 1.00
CA LEU A 111 24.65 6.79 0.43
C LEU A 111 23.66 5.64 0.20
N ASP A 112 24.15 4.51 -0.32
CA ASP A 112 23.32 3.32 -0.58
C ASP A 112 22.67 2.79 0.69
N TRP A 113 23.42 2.80 1.80
CA TRP A 113 22.90 2.40 3.11
C TRP A 113 21.80 3.34 3.62
N VAL A 114 22.03 4.65 3.55
CA VAL A 114 21.03 5.65 4.00
C VAL A 114 19.76 5.53 3.16
N GLN A 115 19.89 5.30 1.86
CA GLN A 115 18.73 5.13 0.98
C GLN A 115 17.95 3.86 1.32
N GLY A 116 18.63 2.70 1.42
CA GLY A 116 17.97 1.43 1.74
C GLY A 116 17.34 1.40 3.14
N SER A 117 17.98 2.01 4.13
CA SER A 117 17.43 2.12 5.49
C SER A 117 16.24 3.09 5.53
N SER A 118 16.30 4.21 4.81
CA SER A 118 15.20 5.17 4.72
C SER A 118 14.00 4.59 4.01
N THR A 119 14.17 3.84 2.91
CA THR A 119 13.05 3.18 2.21
C THR A 119 12.44 2.09 3.09
N ALA A 120 13.24 1.26 3.75
CA ALA A 120 12.74 0.25 4.69
C ALA A 120 11.96 0.86 5.86
N ALA A 121 12.47 1.95 6.45
CA ALA A 121 11.81 2.65 7.55
C ALA A 121 10.48 3.33 7.10
N ALA A 122 10.48 3.94 5.92
CA ALA A 122 9.29 4.53 5.33
C ALA A 122 8.24 3.45 5.02
N SER A 123 8.65 2.32 4.43
CA SER A 123 7.75 1.20 4.16
C SER A 123 7.15 0.60 5.44
N ALA A 124 7.96 0.46 6.50
CA ALA A 124 7.51 -0.07 7.80
C ALA A 124 6.49 0.84 8.47
N THR A 125 6.75 2.15 8.43
CA THR A 125 5.83 3.16 8.94
C THR A 125 4.53 3.16 8.14
N GLY A 126 4.61 3.10 6.81
CA GLY A 126 3.46 3.03 5.93
C GLY A 126 2.58 1.81 6.21
N SER A 127 3.16 0.60 6.27
CA SER A 127 2.41 -0.62 6.59
C SER A 127 1.70 -0.54 7.94
N ALA A 128 2.36 -0.02 8.98
CA ALA A 128 1.76 0.14 10.30
C ALA A 128 0.60 1.16 10.31
N GLN A 129 0.78 2.30 9.62
CA GLN A 129 -0.27 3.32 9.50
C GLN A 129 -1.49 2.81 8.73
N ILE A 130 -1.27 2.12 7.62
CA ILE A 130 -2.35 1.54 6.81
C ILE A 130 -3.11 0.48 7.60
N GLN A 131 -2.40 -0.39 8.32
CA GLN A 131 -3.04 -1.37 9.20
C GLN A 131 -3.94 -0.69 10.23
N ASN A 132 -3.49 0.40 10.86
CA ASN A 132 -4.31 1.17 11.79
C ASN A 132 -5.54 1.79 11.09
N ASN A 133 -5.38 2.36 9.90
CA ASN A 133 -6.48 2.96 9.14
C ASN A 133 -7.54 1.93 8.72
N LEU A 134 -7.14 0.70 8.39
CA LEU A 134 -8.07 -0.39 8.10
C LEU A 134 -8.82 -0.85 9.36
N GLN A 135 -8.18 -0.86 10.54
CA GLN A 135 -8.85 -1.16 11.81
C GLN A 135 -9.82 -0.06 12.23
N VAL A 136 -9.46 1.21 12.00
CA VAL A 136 -10.36 2.35 12.21
C VAL A 136 -11.59 2.21 11.30
N TYR A 137 -11.39 1.88 10.02
CA TYR A 137 -12.49 1.63 9.09
C TYR A 137 -13.41 0.53 9.62
N LYS A 138 -12.85 -0.62 10.01
CA LYS A 138 -13.61 -1.73 10.59
C LYS A 138 -14.41 -1.31 11.81
N THR A 139 -13.82 -0.49 12.68
CA THR A 139 -14.49 -0.02 13.91
C THR A 139 -15.65 0.91 13.59
N GLN A 140 -15.51 1.79 12.60
CA GLN A 140 -16.53 2.75 12.19
C GLN A 140 -17.70 2.08 11.44
N PHE A 141 -17.39 1.22 10.46
CA PHE A 141 -18.40 0.64 9.56
C PHE A 141 -18.84 -0.76 9.94
N ARG A 142 -18.22 -1.37 10.97
CA ARG A 142 -18.44 -2.76 11.41
C ARG A 142 -18.18 -3.79 10.30
N ALA A 143 -17.48 -3.40 9.25
CA ALA A 143 -17.12 -4.21 8.11
C ALA A 143 -15.73 -3.77 7.61
N TRP A 144 -15.00 -4.67 6.98
CA TRP A 144 -13.76 -4.30 6.30
C TRP A 144 -14.08 -3.60 4.98
N PRO A 145 -13.17 -2.76 4.44
CA PRO A 145 -13.44 -2.09 3.18
C PRO A 145 -13.54 -3.11 2.06
N GLU A 146 -14.36 -2.80 1.06
CA GLU A 146 -14.46 -3.56 -0.19
C GLU A 146 -13.60 -2.89 -1.28
N GLY A 147 -13.55 -3.48 -2.48
CA GLY A 147 -12.93 -2.85 -3.65
C GLY A 147 -11.40 -2.88 -3.61
N TYR A 148 -10.82 -3.90 -2.98
CA TYR A 148 -9.38 -4.13 -3.07
C TYR A 148 -8.95 -4.51 -4.48
N ASP A 149 -7.68 -4.28 -4.80
CA ASP A 149 -7.07 -4.75 -6.05
C ASP A 149 -6.74 -6.23 -5.89
N SER A 150 -7.36 -7.07 -6.70
CA SER A 150 -6.97 -8.47 -6.82
C SER A 150 -5.63 -8.50 -7.56
N LEU A 151 -4.59 -9.09 -6.94
CA LEU A 151 -3.25 -9.19 -7.53
C LEU A 151 -3.18 -10.23 -8.67
N ILE A 152 -4.32 -10.48 -9.31
CA ILE A 152 -4.54 -11.41 -10.41
C ILE A 152 -4.84 -10.60 -11.67
N ASP A 153 -4.32 -11.08 -12.79
CA ASP A 153 -4.66 -10.62 -14.13
C ASP A 153 -5.69 -11.57 -14.75
N GLN A 154 -6.82 -11.01 -15.19
CA GLN A 154 -7.91 -11.78 -15.81
C GLN A 154 -8.00 -11.56 -17.33
N ASN A 155 -6.99 -11.00 -18.00
CA ASN A 155 -7.03 -10.80 -19.45
C ASN A 155 -7.03 -12.14 -20.22
N GLY A 156 -8.24 -12.63 -20.56
CA GLY A 156 -8.49 -13.57 -21.65
C GLY A 156 -7.93 -14.99 -21.52
N GLY A 157 -7.49 -15.43 -20.34
CA GLY A 157 -6.86 -16.75 -20.13
C GLY A 157 -6.99 -17.30 -18.71
N THR A 158 -6.23 -18.36 -18.42
CA THR A 158 -6.12 -18.93 -17.06
C THR A 158 -5.63 -17.84 -16.10
N PRO A 159 -6.37 -17.48 -15.04
CA PRO A 159 -5.98 -16.40 -14.15
C PRO A 159 -4.55 -16.57 -13.63
N GLN A 160 -3.70 -15.57 -13.83
CA GLN A 160 -2.31 -15.55 -13.40
C GLN A 160 -2.09 -14.42 -12.39
N VAL A 161 -1.01 -14.51 -11.59
CA VAL A 161 -0.54 -13.33 -10.83
C VAL A 161 -0.22 -12.22 -11.82
N TYR A 162 -0.66 -11.00 -11.50
CA TYR A 162 -0.40 -9.84 -12.33
C TYR A 162 1.12 -9.64 -12.51
N THR A 163 1.56 -9.59 -13.77
CA THR A 163 2.99 -9.64 -14.14
C THR A 163 3.82 -8.47 -13.60
N LYS A 164 3.16 -7.41 -13.13
CA LYS A 164 3.78 -6.22 -12.54
C LYS A 164 3.80 -6.24 -11.02
N VAL A 165 3.26 -7.27 -10.38
CA VAL A 165 3.53 -7.52 -8.96
C VAL A 165 5.01 -7.84 -8.82
N PHE A 166 5.69 -7.16 -7.90
CA PHE A 166 7.12 -7.31 -7.72
C PHE A 166 7.48 -8.79 -7.44
N GLY A 167 8.46 -9.30 -8.19
CA GLY A 167 9.03 -10.64 -8.02
C GLY A 167 10.43 -10.58 -7.43
N GLU A 168 10.84 -11.66 -6.77
CA GLU A 168 12.14 -11.73 -6.09
C GLU A 168 13.34 -11.91 -7.06
N GLU A 169 13.12 -12.21 -8.36
CA GLU A 169 14.19 -12.37 -9.36
C GLU A 169 14.54 -11.06 -10.06
N GLY A 170 15.03 -10.10 -9.28
CA GLY A 170 15.73 -8.91 -9.78
C GLY A 170 14.89 -7.90 -10.57
N PRO A 171 15.44 -6.68 -10.78
CA PRO A 171 14.77 -5.65 -11.54
C PRO A 171 14.66 -6.07 -13.02
N GLY A 172 13.43 -6.30 -13.48
CA GLY A 172 13.12 -6.42 -14.92
C GLY A 172 12.80 -7.81 -15.45
N SER A 173 12.72 -8.85 -14.62
CA SER A 173 12.22 -10.15 -15.07
C SER A 173 10.77 -10.39 -14.58
N PRO A 174 9.74 -10.16 -15.41
CA PRO A 174 8.40 -10.64 -15.13
C PRO A 174 8.40 -12.17 -15.20
N GLY A 175 8.57 -12.86 -14.06
CA GLY A 175 8.62 -14.32 -14.07
C GLY A 175 8.81 -15.01 -12.73
N THR A 176 7.86 -15.90 -12.43
CA THR A 176 7.98 -17.15 -11.63
C THR A 176 8.16 -17.06 -10.11
N LEU A 177 8.89 -16.10 -9.54
CA LEU A 177 9.10 -15.99 -8.08
C LEU A 177 8.47 -14.74 -7.44
N SER A 178 7.19 -14.49 -7.71
CA SER A 178 6.42 -13.56 -6.86
C SER A 178 6.27 -14.15 -5.45
N TRP A 179 6.14 -13.26 -4.45
CA TRP A 179 5.82 -13.64 -3.07
C TRP A 179 4.36 -14.13 -2.94
N VAL A 180 3.56 -13.98 -3.99
CA VAL A 180 2.24 -14.59 -4.15
C VAL A 180 2.20 -15.63 -5.27
N GLU A 181 1.20 -16.50 -5.23
CA GLU A 181 0.86 -17.45 -6.29
C GLU A 181 -0.65 -17.46 -6.56
N PRO A 182 -1.10 -17.75 -7.80
CA PRO A 182 -2.52 -17.83 -8.08
C PRO A 182 -3.06 -19.13 -7.50
N THR A 183 -4.11 -19.06 -6.69
CA THR A 183 -4.80 -20.23 -6.13
C THR A 183 -6.27 -20.19 -6.49
N THR A 184 -6.73 -21.26 -7.15
CA THR A 184 -8.15 -21.48 -7.43
C THR A 184 -8.82 -22.09 -6.21
N PHE A 185 -9.87 -21.44 -5.74
CA PHE A 185 -10.77 -21.95 -4.72
C PHE A 185 -12.04 -22.42 -5.42
N THR A 186 -12.30 -23.72 -5.36
CA THR A 186 -13.50 -24.31 -5.94
C THR A 186 -14.73 -23.90 -5.13
N ALA A 187 -15.84 -23.66 -5.82
CA ALA A 187 -17.12 -23.44 -5.18
C ALA A 187 -17.48 -24.64 -4.27
N PRO A 188 -18.07 -24.41 -3.07
CA PRO A 188 -18.62 -25.48 -2.26
C PRO A 188 -19.57 -26.37 -3.05
N ALA A 189 -19.46 -27.69 -2.84
CA ALA A 189 -20.24 -28.69 -3.58
C ALA A 189 -21.75 -28.63 -3.29
N ALA A 190 -22.17 -28.00 -2.20
CA ALA A 190 -23.57 -27.85 -1.82
C ALA A 190 -23.85 -26.44 -1.25
N PRO A 191 -25.05 -25.88 -1.49
CA PRO A 191 -25.48 -24.66 -0.83
C PRO A 191 -25.42 -24.80 0.69
N GLY A 192 -24.65 -23.93 1.36
CA GLY A 192 -24.48 -23.95 2.81
C GLY A 192 -23.22 -24.64 3.33
N ASP A 193 -22.38 -25.21 2.45
CA ASP A 193 -21.04 -25.62 2.86
C ASP A 193 -20.17 -24.37 3.09
N THR A 194 -19.80 -24.17 4.36
CA THR A 194 -19.02 -23.03 4.83
C THR A 194 -17.52 -23.29 4.80
N ASN A 195 -17.09 -24.48 4.36
CA ASN A 195 -15.69 -24.91 4.42
C ASN A 195 -14.85 -24.36 3.26
N SER A 196 -14.93 -23.06 3.02
CA SER A 196 -14.21 -22.39 1.92
C SER A 196 -13.50 -21.12 2.42
N PRO A 197 -12.21 -20.92 2.06
CA PRO A 197 -11.52 -19.67 2.33
C PRO A 197 -12.22 -18.44 1.73
N VAL A 198 -12.92 -18.61 0.61
CA VAL A 198 -13.73 -17.54 -0.01
C VAL A 198 -14.94 -17.20 0.85
N TYR A 199 -15.57 -18.21 1.47
CA TYR A 199 -16.63 -17.97 2.45
C TYR A 199 -16.09 -17.20 3.66
N SER A 200 -14.92 -17.59 4.18
CA SER A 200 -14.24 -16.86 5.26
C SER A 200 -14.00 -15.38 4.92
N LEU A 201 -13.59 -15.09 3.68
CA LEU A 201 -13.36 -13.73 3.18
C LEU A 201 -14.66 -12.93 2.98
N THR A 202 -15.72 -13.56 2.48
CA THR A 202 -17.02 -12.88 2.29
C THR A 202 -17.73 -12.60 3.62
N GLN A 203 -17.54 -13.45 4.64
CA GLN A 203 -17.96 -13.18 6.03
C GLN A 203 -17.27 -11.95 6.63
N LEU A 204 -16.08 -11.61 6.11
CA LEU A 204 -15.36 -10.39 6.47
C LEU A 204 -16.02 -9.12 5.91
N GLY A 205 -16.93 -9.28 4.95
CA GLY A 205 -17.55 -8.20 4.20
C GLY A 205 -16.84 -7.87 2.89
N VAL A 206 -15.79 -8.60 2.50
CA VAL A 206 -15.11 -8.37 1.22
C VAL A 206 -15.86 -9.11 0.11
N ARG A 207 -16.67 -8.39 -0.67
CA ARG A 207 -17.51 -8.97 -1.74
C ARG A 207 -17.12 -8.54 -3.15
N ARG A 208 -16.28 -7.52 -3.25
CA ARG A 208 -15.84 -6.91 -4.50
C ARG A 208 -14.34 -6.70 -4.46
N VAL A 209 -13.69 -7.08 -5.55
CA VAL A 209 -12.28 -6.82 -5.84
C VAL A 209 -12.15 -6.35 -7.29
N TYR A 210 -11.06 -5.68 -7.60
CA TYR A 210 -10.75 -5.21 -8.95
C TYR A 210 -9.53 -5.96 -9.48
N ASP A 211 -9.71 -6.75 -10.53
CA ASP A 211 -8.60 -7.42 -11.20
C ASP A 211 -7.81 -6.46 -12.05
N HIS A 212 -6.52 -6.76 -12.18
CA HIS A 212 -5.64 -6.00 -13.05
C HIS A 212 -5.92 -6.31 -14.52
N ASP A 213 -5.88 -5.26 -15.34
CA ASP A 213 -5.84 -5.30 -16.79
C ASP A 213 -4.41 -5.05 -17.24
N SER A 214 -3.75 -6.07 -17.79
CA SER A 214 -2.40 -5.98 -18.34
C SER A 214 -2.25 -5.05 -19.54
N SER A 215 -3.35 -4.61 -20.16
CA SER A 215 -3.31 -3.60 -21.23
C SER A 215 -3.08 -2.19 -20.69
N VAL A 216 -3.33 -1.95 -19.40
CA VAL A 216 -3.14 -0.64 -18.76
C VAL A 216 -1.66 -0.41 -18.47
N THR A 217 -1.13 0.74 -18.92
CA THR A 217 0.28 1.13 -18.77
C THR A 217 0.60 1.75 -17.41
N ASP A 218 -0.38 2.38 -16.75
CA ASP A 218 -0.25 2.79 -15.36
C ASP A 218 -0.54 1.60 -14.44
N PHE A 219 0.53 0.99 -13.95
CA PHE A 219 0.45 -0.21 -13.14
C PHE A 219 -0.24 0.03 -11.79
N ASN A 220 -0.31 1.26 -11.28
CA ASN A 220 -1.00 1.57 -10.03
C ASN A 220 -2.48 1.94 -10.24
N ALA A 221 -2.93 2.00 -11.50
CA ALA A 221 -4.31 2.23 -11.90
C ALA A 221 -4.86 1.11 -12.79
N SER A 222 -4.15 -0.03 -12.89
CA SER A 222 -4.53 -1.14 -13.76
C SER A 222 -5.63 -2.04 -13.20
N ALA A 223 -5.99 -1.90 -11.92
CA ALA A 223 -7.11 -2.60 -11.30
C ALA A 223 -8.46 -1.99 -11.72
N THR A 224 -8.82 -2.19 -12.98
CA THR A 224 -9.99 -1.56 -13.64
C THR A 224 -11.15 -2.53 -13.82
N ILE A 225 -10.93 -3.83 -13.73
CA ILE A 225 -11.94 -4.86 -14.00
C ILE A 225 -12.61 -5.24 -12.69
N GLU A 226 -13.82 -4.76 -12.44
CA GLU A 226 -14.57 -5.16 -11.24
C GLU A 226 -14.96 -6.63 -11.31
N ARG A 227 -14.41 -7.43 -10.40
CA ARG A 227 -14.94 -8.76 -10.07
C ARG A 227 -16.03 -8.59 -9.02
N ALA A 228 -17.21 -8.21 -9.50
CA ALA A 228 -18.38 -8.05 -8.66
C ALA A 228 -18.92 -9.41 -8.22
N GLY A 229 -19.37 -9.50 -6.96
CA GLY A 229 -20.09 -10.66 -6.47
C GLY A 229 -19.18 -11.86 -6.26
N ILE A 230 -18.12 -11.71 -5.46
CA ILE A 230 -17.42 -12.85 -4.86
C ILE A 230 -18.49 -13.66 -4.10
N SER A 231 -18.99 -14.68 -4.79
CA SER A 231 -20.07 -15.55 -4.36
C SER A 231 -19.44 -16.85 -3.89
N PHE A 232 -20.12 -17.55 -2.99
CA PHE A 232 -19.75 -18.92 -2.65
C PHE A 232 -20.30 -19.92 -3.68
N THR A 233 -20.76 -19.49 -4.86
CA THR A 233 -21.37 -20.37 -5.86
C THR A 233 -20.46 -20.64 -7.05
N ASP A 234 -19.40 -19.84 -7.21
CA ASP A 234 -18.49 -19.90 -8.35
C ASP A 234 -17.05 -20.15 -7.89
N ASP A 235 -16.24 -20.69 -8.79
CA ASP A 235 -14.80 -20.83 -8.57
C ASP A 235 -14.15 -19.44 -8.61
N HIS A 236 -13.28 -19.15 -7.64
CA HIS A 236 -12.56 -17.87 -7.58
C HIS A 236 -11.06 -18.10 -7.53
N VAL A 237 -10.31 -17.29 -8.27
CA VAL A 237 -8.83 -17.29 -8.19
C VAL A 237 -8.37 -16.05 -7.44
N PHE A 238 -7.61 -16.23 -6.36
CA PHE A 238 -6.96 -15.13 -5.67
C PHE A 238 -5.45 -15.34 -5.62
N ALA A 239 -4.73 -14.24 -5.43
CA ALA A 239 -3.32 -14.28 -5.07
C ALA A 239 -3.19 -14.73 -3.61
N THR A 240 -2.53 -15.85 -3.38
CA THR A 240 -2.22 -16.33 -2.03
C THR A 240 -0.74 -16.14 -1.73
N VAL A 241 -0.39 -15.92 -0.47
CA VAL A 241 1.02 -15.84 -0.06
C VAL A 241 1.65 -17.20 -0.27
N ARG A 242 2.76 -17.24 -1.02
CA ARG A 242 3.52 -18.46 -1.22
C ARG A 242 4.02 -18.98 0.12
N THR A 243 3.69 -20.22 0.45
CA THR A 243 3.98 -20.78 1.79
C THR A 243 5.39 -21.33 1.92
N THR A 244 5.94 -21.90 0.84
CA THR A 244 7.28 -22.46 0.82
C THR A 244 8.08 -22.02 -0.41
N ARG A 245 9.39 -21.92 -0.25
CA ARG A 245 10.38 -21.67 -1.31
C ARG A 245 11.55 -22.61 -1.08
N PHE A 246 11.90 -23.41 -2.09
CA PHE A 246 12.95 -24.44 -1.97
C PHE A 246 12.75 -25.37 -0.75
N GLY A 247 11.49 -25.68 -0.43
CA GLY A 247 11.12 -26.51 0.72
C GLY A 247 11.22 -25.82 2.09
N GLN A 248 11.55 -24.52 2.14
CA GLN A 248 11.59 -23.73 3.38
C GLN A 248 10.41 -22.76 3.46
N PRO A 249 9.84 -22.47 4.64
CA PRO A 249 8.82 -21.44 4.78
C PRO A 249 9.31 -20.07 4.27
N THR A 250 8.44 -19.33 3.59
CA THR A 250 8.79 -17.96 3.17
C THR A 250 8.97 -17.03 4.39
N PRO A 251 9.75 -15.94 4.27
CA PRO A 251 9.93 -14.97 5.36
C PRO A 251 8.60 -14.43 5.88
N ILE A 252 7.64 -14.16 4.97
CA ILE A 252 6.29 -13.71 5.29
C ILE A 252 5.58 -14.72 6.20
N VAL A 253 5.54 -15.99 5.81
CA VAL A 253 4.90 -17.03 6.63
C VAL A 253 5.60 -17.20 7.96
N THR A 254 6.94 -17.17 7.98
CA THR A 254 7.73 -17.30 9.23
C THR A 254 7.43 -16.15 10.19
N ALA A 255 7.26 -14.93 9.69
CA ALA A 255 6.95 -13.77 10.52
C ALA A 255 5.49 -13.77 11.03
N LEU A 256 4.53 -14.19 10.19
CA LEU A 256 3.11 -14.23 10.57
C LEU A 256 2.77 -15.45 11.45
N TYR A 257 3.43 -16.58 11.20
CA TYR A 257 3.20 -17.87 11.84
C TYR A 257 4.53 -18.54 12.20
N PRO A 258 5.22 -18.08 13.27
CA PRO A 258 6.53 -18.61 13.65
C PRO A 258 6.50 -20.08 14.08
N GLN A 259 5.31 -20.62 14.40
CA GLN A 259 5.10 -22.04 14.74
C GLN A 259 4.65 -22.88 13.53
N GLY A 260 4.67 -22.31 12.32
CA GLY A 260 4.13 -22.92 11.10
C GLY A 260 2.68 -22.50 10.82
N LEU A 261 2.35 -22.42 9.53
CA LEU A 261 1.00 -22.08 9.07
C LEU A 261 0.05 -23.25 9.38
N PRO A 262 -1.07 -23.02 10.10
CA PRO A 262 -2.07 -24.06 10.33
C PRO A 262 -2.66 -24.58 9.02
N ALA A 263 -2.97 -25.88 8.97
CA ALA A 263 -3.46 -26.54 7.76
C ALA A 263 -4.85 -26.03 7.29
N ASP A 264 -5.62 -25.44 8.19
CA ASP A 264 -6.94 -24.84 7.94
C ASP A 264 -6.87 -23.36 7.54
N VAL A 265 -5.66 -22.80 7.36
CA VAL A 265 -5.44 -21.39 7.06
C VAL A 265 -4.84 -21.20 5.68
N VAL A 266 -5.46 -20.33 4.89
CA VAL A 266 -4.90 -19.83 3.63
C VAL A 266 -4.71 -18.32 3.73
N LEU A 267 -3.55 -17.83 3.32
CA LEU A 267 -3.23 -16.40 3.34
C LEU A 267 -3.55 -15.79 1.98
N ILE A 268 -4.61 -14.99 1.90
CA ILE A 268 -4.99 -14.27 0.68
C ILE A 268 -4.42 -12.85 0.74
N ALA A 269 -3.77 -12.41 -0.34
CA ALA A 269 -3.21 -11.08 -0.48
C ALA A 269 -4.07 -10.23 -1.42
N LEU A 270 -4.45 -9.04 -0.95
CA LEU A 270 -5.28 -8.08 -1.69
C LEU A 270 -4.61 -6.71 -1.67
N GLY A 271 -4.39 -6.12 -2.83
CA GLY A 271 -3.83 -4.78 -2.99
C GLY A 271 -4.76 -3.66 -2.52
N ILE A 272 -4.20 -2.58 -2.02
CA ILE A 272 -4.96 -1.42 -1.54
C ILE A 272 -4.93 -0.32 -2.61
N GLY A 273 -5.81 -0.45 -3.59
CA GLY A 273 -5.93 0.46 -4.72
C GLY A 273 -6.88 1.65 -4.51
N PRO A 274 -7.03 2.50 -5.55
CA PRO A 274 -7.91 3.67 -5.53
C PRO A 274 -9.38 3.34 -5.27
N ASN A 275 -9.83 2.14 -5.65
CA ASN A 275 -11.22 1.70 -5.50
C ASN A 275 -11.51 1.10 -4.11
N CYS A 276 -10.49 0.97 -3.25
CA CYS A 276 -10.67 0.42 -1.91
C CYS A 276 -11.52 1.38 -1.07
N GLY A 277 -12.59 0.89 -0.44
CA GLY A 277 -13.55 1.72 0.32
C GLY A 277 -12.94 2.51 1.49
N ALA A 278 -11.75 2.11 1.97
CA ALA A 278 -11.04 2.89 2.98
C ALA A 278 -10.36 4.15 2.41
N VAL A 279 -10.08 4.20 1.11
CA VAL A 279 -9.58 5.38 0.40
C VAL A 279 -10.73 6.38 0.23
N GLY A 280 -10.48 7.64 0.57
CA GLY A 280 -11.49 8.69 0.70
C GLY A 280 -12.26 8.67 2.03
N THR A 281 -12.08 7.63 2.87
CA THR A 281 -12.80 7.47 4.14
C THR A 281 -11.88 7.55 5.35
N THR A 282 -10.99 6.57 5.53
CA THR A 282 -9.99 6.55 6.61
C THR A 282 -8.56 6.78 6.09
N MET A 283 -8.39 6.76 4.77
CA MET A 283 -7.15 7.11 4.07
C MET A 283 -7.46 8.20 3.05
N ALA A 284 -6.61 9.22 2.94
CA ALA A 284 -6.82 10.30 1.97
C ALA A 284 -6.65 9.84 0.51
N SER A 285 -5.70 8.94 0.28
CA SER A 285 -5.38 8.38 -1.03
C SER A 285 -4.90 6.92 -0.90
N ALA A 286 -4.94 6.18 -2.00
CA ALA A 286 -4.40 4.84 -2.05
C ALA A 286 -2.87 4.85 -1.87
N PRO A 287 -2.33 4.11 -0.89
CA PRO A 287 -0.93 4.25 -0.48
C PRO A 287 0.04 3.62 -1.49
N ILE A 288 1.19 4.28 -1.67
CA ILE A 288 2.28 3.83 -2.55
C ILE A 288 3.52 3.55 -1.70
N SER A 289 4.11 2.37 -1.90
CA SER A 289 5.35 1.94 -1.27
C SER A 289 6.55 2.64 -1.93
N PRO A 290 7.48 3.19 -1.15
CA PRO A 290 8.72 3.76 -1.68
C PRO A 290 9.73 2.69 -2.13
N ALA A 291 9.48 1.41 -1.85
CA ALA A 291 10.42 0.33 -2.13
C ALA A 291 10.55 -0.06 -3.61
N THR A 292 9.61 0.39 -4.45
CA THR A 292 9.52 -0.01 -5.86
C THR A 292 9.16 1.17 -6.75
N ASP A 293 9.66 1.16 -7.98
CA ASP A 293 9.29 2.14 -8.98
C ASP A 293 7.85 1.91 -9.47
N GLY A 294 6.95 2.84 -9.14
CA GLY A 294 5.55 2.82 -9.55
C GLY A 294 5.34 2.96 -11.06
N LEU A 295 6.37 3.35 -11.83
CA LEU A 295 6.31 3.38 -13.29
C LEU A 295 6.55 2.02 -13.93
N THR A 296 7.12 1.06 -13.20
CA THR A 296 7.51 -0.26 -13.71
C THR A 296 6.73 -1.40 -13.06
N PHE A 297 6.30 -1.21 -11.81
CA PHE A 297 5.67 -2.24 -11.00
C PHE A 297 4.39 -1.72 -10.32
N TYR A 298 3.53 -2.65 -9.93
CA TYR A 298 2.48 -2.40 -8.97
C TYR A 298 3.13 -2.09 -7.61
N SER A 299 3.13 -0.82 -7.24
CA SER A 299 3.90 -0.28 -6.12
C SER A 299 3.06 -0.01 -4.87
N ARG A 300 1.82 -0.51 -4.82
CA ARG A 300 0.93 -0.28 -3.67
C ARG A 300 1.11 -1.34 -2.59
N TYR A 301 0.67 -1.01 -1.39
CA TYR A 301 0.62 -1.95 -0.27
C TYR A 301 -0.45 -3.01 -0.48
N ALA A 302 -0.27 -4.17 0.13
CA ALA A 302 -1.25 -5.26 0.13
C ALA A 302 -1.63 -5.66 1.56
N ALA A 303 -2.91 -5.91 1.77
CA ALA A 303 -3.47 -6.50 2.98
C ALA A 303 -3.45 -8.02 2.87
N ILE A 304 -2.92 -8.70 3.90
CA ILE A 304 -2.90 -10.16 4.01
C ILE A 304 -4.00 -10.61 4.97
N PHE A 305 -4.93 -11.40 4.47
CA PHE A 305 -6.02 -11.99 5.23
C PHE A 305 -5.76 -13.48 5.45
N ALA A 306 -5.77 -13.90 6.71
CA ALA A 306 -5.92 -15.32 7.05
C ALA A 306 -7.38 -15.72 6.85
N CYS A 307 -7.62 -16.55 5.85
CA CYS A 307 -8.91 -17.12 5.52
C CYS A 307 -8.93 -18.58 5.98
N TYR A 308 -10.05 -18.99 6.57
CA TYR A 308 -10.18 -20.29 7.21
C TYR A 308 -11.06 -21.24 6.39
N THR A 309 -10.72 -22.53 6.39
CA THR A 309 -11.53 -23.58 5.77
C THR A 309 -12.62 -24.12 6.71
N ASP A 310 -12.77 -23.58 7.91
CA ASP A 310 -13.74 -24.05 8.93
C ASP A 310 -14.96 -23.14 9.08
N GLY A 311 -15.12 -22.16 8.18
CA GLY A 311 -16.23 -21.21 8.19
C GLY A 311 -16.07 -20.02 9.14
N ARG A 312 -14.96 -19.91 9.89
CA ARG A 312 -14.66 -18.68 10.63
C ARG A 312 -14.46 -17.50 9.68
N ALA A 313 -14.84 -16.31 10.13
CA ALA A 313 -14.55 -15.07 9.40
C ALA A 313 -13.03 -14.86 9.30
N ALA A 314 -12.59 -14.36 8.14
CA ALA A 314 -11.18 -14.09 7.90
C ALA A 314 -10.63 -13.04 8.88
N GLN A 315 -9.30 -12.97 9.01
CA GLN A 315 -8.63 -12.02 9.88
C GLN A 315 -7.52 -11.30 9.12
N LEU A 316 -7.50 -9.97 9.18
CA LEU A 316 -6.33 -9.20 8.74
C LEU A 316 -5.13 -9.59 9.62
N LYS A 317 -4.07 -10.11 8.99
CA LYS A 317 -2.84 -10.53 9.68
C LYS A 317 -1.74 -9.48 9.58
N ALA A 318 -1.58 -8.91 8.40
CA ALA A 318 -0.57 -7.89 8.15
C ALA A 318 -0.93 -7.02 6.96
N VAL A 319 -0.26 -5.88 6.88
CA VAL A 319 -0.10 -5.12 5.65
C VAL A 319 1.37 -5.23 5.25
N VAL A 320 1.62 -5.59 3.99
CA VAL A 320 2.95 -5.69 3.39
C VAL A 320 3.11 -4.61 2.32
N ASP A 321 4.36 -4.25 2.08
CA ASP A 321 4.69 -3.38 0.96
C ASP A 321 4.57 -4.13 -0.39
N SER A 322 4.82 -3.43 -1.49
CA SER A 322 4.78 -4.01 -2.84
C SER A 322 5.76 -5.18 -3.06
N THR A 323 6.81 -5.28 -2.25
CA THR A 323 7.82 -6.35 -2.30
C THR A 323 7.41 -7.58 -1.48
N GLY A 324 6.28 -7.52 -0.76
CA GLY A 324 5.85 -8.58 0.15
C GLY A 324 6.58 -8.54 1.49
N THR A 325 7.33 -7.49 1.81
CA THR A 325 8.08 -7.45 3.06
C THR A 325 7.17 -7.02 4.22
N VAL A 326 7.19 -7.79 5.32
CA VAL A 326 6.49 -7.45 6.57
C VAL A 326 7.30 -6.45 7.40
N VAL A 327 6.62 -5.69 8.27
CA VAL A 327 7.25 -4.67 9.15
C VAL A 327 8.43 -5.21 9.95
N GLN A 328 8.32 -6.43 10.49
CA GLN A 328 9.41 -7.04 11.27
C GLN A 328 10.65 -7.31 10.43
N ASP A 329 10.48 -7.73 9.18
CA ASP A 329 11.57 -7.98 8.26
C ASP A 329 12.24 -6.67 7.83
N GLN A 330 11.46 -5.60 7.64
CA GLN A 330 12.01 -4.26 7.38
C GLN A 330 12.82 -3.74 8.55
N LEU A 331 12.36 -3.91 9.79
CA LEU A 331 13.13 -3.56 10.99
C LEU A 331 14.41 -4.39 11.11
N ARG A 332 14.34 -5.69 10.81
CA ARG A 332 15.52 -6.56 10.78
C ARG A 332 16.51 -6.13 9.69
N ASN A 333 16.03 -5.77 8.51
CA ASN A 333 16.87 -5.28 7.42
C ASN A 333 17.50 -3.93 7.77
N TYR A 334 16.75 -3.03 8.40
CA TYR A 334 17.25 -1.76 8.91
C TYR A 334 18.42 -1.99 9.89
N THR A 335 18.23 -2.84 10.90
CA THR A 335 19.29 -3.14 11.89
C THR A 335 20.51 -3.82 11.29
N ARG A 336 20.34 -4.78 10.37
CA ARG A 336 21.45 -5.48 9.69
C ARG A 336 22.23 -4.58 8.73
N SER A 337 21.58 -3.57 8.19
CA SER A 337 22.23 -2.68 7.23
C SER A 337 23.21 -1.72 7.91
N ALA A 338 23.07 -1.47 9.22
CA ALA A 338 23.90 -0.53 9.94
C ALA A 338 25.40 -0.90 9.82
N PRO A 339 26.28 0.05 9.45
CA PRO A 339 27.70 -0.20 9.38
C PRO A 339 28.24 -0.56 10.76
N GLU A 340 28.92 -1.71 10.85
CA GLU A 340 29.69 -2.12 12.04
C GLU A 340 30.80 -1.11 12.39
#